data_AF-A0A529SN26-F1
#
_entry.id   AF-A0A529SN26-F1
#
_cell.length_a   1.000
_cell.length_b   1.000
_cell.length_c   1.000
_cell.angle_alpha   90.00
_cell.angle_beta   90.00
_cell.angle_gamma   90.00
#
_symmetry.space_group_name_H-M   'P 1'
#
loop_
_entity.id
_entity.type
_entity.pdbx_description
1 polymer ?
#
loop_
_entity_poly.entity_id
_entity_poly.type
_entity_poly.pdbx_seq_one_letter_code
_entity_poly.pdbx_strand_id
1 'polypeptide(L)'
;IIGRVRCNVVISGGTGSGKTTLLNCLTNYIDREERVITCEDSAELQLQQPHVVRLETRPPNLEGEGEVTMRDLVKNCLRMRPERIIVGEVRGPEVFDLLQAMNTGHDGSMGTIHSNSPRECLNRIESMIAMGGYSLPQRTVREIVVGSIDVIIQAARLRDGSRRITHITEVVGMEGDVIITQD
;
A
#
# COMPACT_ATOMS: atom_id res chain seq x y z
N ILE A 1 10.02 6.30 13.69
CA ILE A 1 9.36 5.29 14.55
C ILE A 1 8.58 4.32 13.67
N ILE A 2 7.51 4.76 12.99
CA ILE A 2 6.65 3.93 12.11
C ILE A 2 7.42 2.96 11.19
N GLY A 3 8.34 3.47 10.37
CA GLY A 3 9.14 2.61 9.47
C GLY A 3 10.02 1.58 10.19
N ARG A 4 10.38 1.80 11.45
CA ARG A 4 11.27 0.94 12.25
C ARG A 4 10.52 -0.08 13.09
N VAL A 5 9.27 0.20 13.48
CA VAL A 5 8.44 -0.68 14.33
C VAL A 5 7.51 -1.60 13.52
N ARG A 6 7.77 -1.73 12.20
CA ARG A 6 7.02 -2.60 11.29
C ARG A 6 5.50 -2.33 11.26
N CYS A 7 5.08 -1.07 11.39
CA CYS A 7 3.69 -0.71 11.12
C CYS A 7 3.38 -0.85 9.62
N ASN A 8 2.25 -1.44 9.28
CA ASN A 8 1.67 -1.44 7.95
C ASN A 8 1.08 -0.06 7.64
N VAL A 9 1.57 0.59 6.58
CA VAL A 9 1.24 1.98 6.28
C VAL A 9 0.65 2.13 4.88
N VAL A 10 -0.46 2.85 4.79
CA VAL A 10 -0.98 3.36 3.52
C VAL A 10 -0.75 4.86 3.43
N ILE A 11 0.02 5.29 2.43
CA ILE A 11 0.15 6.72 2.12
C ILE A 11 -0.95 7.09 1.13
N SER A 12 -1.84 7.96 1.56
CA SER A 12 -2.99 8.41 0.79
C SER A 12 -2.81 9.84 0.28
N GLY A 13 -3.35 10.17 -0.90
CA GLY A 13 -3.22 11.53 -1.45
C GLY A 13 -3.54 11.69 -2.94
N GLY A 14 -3.99 12.88 -3.31
CA GLY A 14 -4.24 13.24 -4.71
C GLY A 14 -2.97 13.26 -5.57
N THR A 15 -3.12 13.37 -6.89
CA THR A 15 -2.00 13.52 -7.83
C THR A 15 -1.07 14.68 -7.45
N GLY A 16 0.24 14.43 -7.47
CA GLY A 16 1.25 15.46 -7.18
C GLY A 16 1.37 15.87 -5.70
N SER A 17 0.66 15.20 -4.78
CA SER A 17 0.77 15.39 -3.32
C SER A 17 2.11 14.94 -2.73
N GLY A 18 2.89 14.14 -3.47
CA GLY A 18 4.19 13.64 -3.04
C GLY A 18 4.17 12.27 -2.36
N LYS A 19 3.14 11.44 -2.60
CA LYS A 19 3.02 10.09 -2.01
C LYS A 19 4.29 9.24 -2.17
N THR A 20 4.77 9.05 -3.40
CA THR A 20 5.97 8.22 -3.66
C THR A 20 7.22 8.80 -3.02
N THR A 21 7.36 10.14 -2.99
CA THR A 21 8.45 10.80 -2.29
C THR A 21 8.40 10.52 -0.78
N LEU A 22 7.22 10.65 -0.17
CA LEU A 22 7.03 10.34 1.24
C LEU A 22 7.29 8.85 1.53
N LEU A 23 6.85 7.96 0.64
CA LEU A 23 7.12 6.53 0.73
C LEU A 23 8.64 6.26 0.75
N ASN A 24 9.38 6.81 -0.21
CA ASN A 24 10.85 6.76 -0.24
C ASN A 24 11.49 7.31 1.06
N CYS A 25 10.94 8.38 1.64
CA CYS A 25 11.44 8.89 2.91
C CYS A 25 11.21 7.91 4.07
N LEU A 26 10.06 7.23 4.11
CA LEU A 26 9.75 6.24 5.14
C LEU A 26 10.60 4.98 5.00
N THR A 27 10.92 4.56 3.76
CA THR A 27 11.73 3.36 3.54
C THR A 27 13.15 3.50 4.08
N ASN A 28 13.68 4.71 4.22
CA ASN A 28 14.99 4.96 4.86
C ASN A 28 15.07 4.53 6.34
N TYR A 29 13.92 4.29 6.98
CA TYR A 29 13.84 3.85 8.37
C TYR A 29 13.62 2.34 8.52
N ILE A 30 13.51 1.60 7.42
CA ILE A 30 13.50 0.13 7.42
C ILE A 30 14.89 -0.36 7.83
N ASP A 31 14.96 -1.39 8.67
CA ASP A 31 16.23 -1.95 9.10
C ASP A 31 17.05 -2.44 7.89
N ARG A 32 18.38 -2.33 7.96
CA ARG A 32 19.28 -2.70 6.86
C ARG A 32 19.35 -4.20 6.65
N GLU A 33 18.97 -5.01 7.64
CA GLU A 33 18.96 -6.47 7.52
C GLU A 33 17.70 -7.02 6.83
N GLU A 34 16.66 -6.19 6.69
CA GLU A 34 15.40 -6.62 6.09
C GLU A 34 15.51 -6.74 4.56
N ARG A 35 15.00 -7.85 4.01
CA ARG A 35 14.77 -8.04 2.59
C ARG A 35 13.46 -7.38 2.20
N VAL A 36 13.56 -6.42 1.31
CA VAL A 36 12.41 -5.64 0.84
C VAL A 36 12.16 -5.94 -0.63
N ILE A 37 10.90 -6.12 -1.00
CA ILE A 37 10.49 -6.25 -2.40
C ILE A 37 9.63 -5.05 -2.77
N THR A 38 9.99 -4.35 -3.85
CA THR A 38 9.16 -3.28 -4.42
C THR A 38 8.38 -3.79 -5.63
N CYS A 39 7.13 -3.39 -5.76
CA CYS A 39 6.27 -3.64 -6.92
C CYS A 39 5.79 -2.30 -7.47
N GLU A 40 6.14 -1.98 -8.71
CA GLU A 40 5.90 -0.66 -9.31
C GLU A 40 5.48 -0.76 -10.78
N ASP A 41 4.74 0.21 -11.30
CA ASP A 41 4.51 0.31 -12.75
C ASP A 41 5.74 0.85 -13.48
N SER A 42 6.47 1.72 -12.82
CA SER A 42 7.77 2.22 -13.26
C SER A 42 8.61 2.45 -12.01
N ALA A 43 9.85 1.97 -12.00
CA ALA A 43 10.71 2.05 -10.81
C ALA A 43 11.01 3.50 -10.39
N GLU A 44 10.32 3.98 -9.34
CA GLU A 44 10.52 5.28 -8.70
C GLU A 44 11.16 5.15 -7.30
N LEU A 45 11.00 3.99 -6.65
CA LEU A 45 11.53 3.75 -5.31
C LEU A 45 13.04 3.51 -5.32
N GLN A 46 13.74 4.19 -4.41
CA GLN A 46 15.21 4.19 -4.31
C GLN A 46 15.65 3.83 -2.90
N LEU A 47 15.33 2.60 -2.50
CA LEU A 47 15.67 2.04 -1.20
C LEU A 47 17.19 1.92 -1.01
N GLN A 48 17.65 2.18 0.21
CA GLN A 48 19.06 2.16 0.59
C GLN A 48 19.47 0.84 1.29
N GLN A 49 18.51 -0.06 1.50
CA GLN A 49 18.75 -1.38 2.05
C GLN A 49 19.60 -2.23 1.09
N PRO A 50 20.52 -3.07 1.57
CA PRO A 50 21.33 -3.96 0.71
C PRO A 50 20.51 -5.04 -0.01
N HIS A 51 19.43 -5.51 0.61
CA HIS A 51 18.64 -6.64 0.13
C HIS A 51 17.30 -6.17 -0.46
N VAL A 52 17.36 -5.53 -1.63
CA VAL A 52 16.16 -5.04 -2.32
C VAL A 52 15.95 -5.81 -3.63
N VAL A 53 14.76 -6.37 -3.81
CA VAL A 53 14.33 -6.88 -5.12
C VAL A 53 13.32 -5.90 -5.70
N ARG A 54 13.57 -5.46 -6.93
CA ARG A 54 12.69 -4.51 -7.64
C ARG A 54 11.92 -5.26 -8.71
N LEU A 55 10.59 -5.20 -8.64
CA LEU A 55 9.68 -5.80 -9.61
C LEU A 55 8.89 -4.69 -10.29
N GLU A 56 8.76 -4.81 -11.61
CA GLU A 56 8.02 -3.87 -12.44
C GLU A 56 6.92 -4.59 -13.21
N THR A 57 5.79 -3.91 -13.40
CA THR A 57 4.73 -4.42 -14.27
C THR A 57 5.21 -4.39 -15.71
N ARG A 58 4.60 -5.23 -16.55
CA ARG A 58 4.93 -5.30 -17.97
C ARG A 58 3.64 -5.34 -18.77
N PRO A 59 3.42 -4.39 -19.70
CA PRO A 59 2.28 -4.48 -20.61
C PRO A 59 2.43 -5.70 -21.52
N PRO A 60 1.33 -6.21 -22.11
CA PRO A 60 1.42 -7.27 -23.10
C PRO A 60 2.27 -6.83 -24.31
N ASN A 61 2.87 -7.81 -24.99
CA ASN A 61 3.53 -7.60 -26.28
C ASN A 61 2.47 -7.29 -27.37
N LEU A 62 2.94 -7.05 -28.61
CA LEU A 62 2.06 -6.74 -29.74
C LEU A 62 1.03 -7.85 -30.06
N GLU A 63 1.29 -9.08 -29.61
CA GLU A 63 0.43 -10.26 -29.80
C GLU A 63 -0.56 -10.44 -28.63
N GLY A 64 -0.53 -9.56 -27.62
CA GLY A 64 -1.39 -9.63 -26.44
C GLY A 64 -0.85 -10.55 -25.33
N GLU A 65 0.38 -11.03 -25.45
CA GLU A 65 0.96 -12.03 -24.54
C GLU A 65 1.98 -11.41 -23.57
N GLY A 66 2.22 -12.11 -22.46
CA GLY A 66 3.29 -11.78 -21.54
C GLY A 66 3.04 -10.56 -20.65
N GLU A 67 1.78 -10.13 -20.50
CA GLU A 67 1.41 -9.15 -19.48
C GLU A 67 1.80 -9.64 -18.08
N VAL A 68 2.33 -8.73 -17.27
CA VAL A 68 2.58 -8.93 -15.85
C VAL A 68 1.94 -7.77 -15.11
N THR A 69 0.84 -8.05 -14.43
CA THR A 69 0.07 -7.04 -13.70
C THR A 69 0.65 -6.78 -12.32
N MET A 70 0.27 -5.65 -11.69
CA MET A 70 0.66 -5.36 -10.30
C MET A 70 0.24 -6.49 -9.35
N ARG A 71 -0.93 -7.09 -9.60
CA ARG A 71 -1.43 -8.22 -8.83
C ARG A 71 -0.53 -9.45 -8.95
N ASP A 72 0.00 -9.72 -10.15
CA ASP A 72 0.94 -10.82 -10.36
C ASP A 72 2.23 -10.60 -9.58
N LEU A 73 2.75 -9.36 -9.55
CA LEU A 73 3.93 -9.01 -8.76
C LEU A 73 3.70 -9.27 -7.26
N VAL A 74 2.63 -8.71 -6.70
CA VAL A 74 2.33 -8.84 -5.26
C VAL A 74 2.15 -10.30 -4.86
N LYS A 75 1.43 -11.09 -5.67
CA LYS A 75 1.29 -12.54 -5.43
C LYS A 75 2.63 -13.27 -5.51
N ASN A 76 3.48 -12.92 -6.46
CA ASN A 76 4.79 -13.55 -6.60
C ASN A 76 5.70 -13.22 -5.41
N CYS A 77 5.63 -12.01 -4.86
CA CYS A 77 6.39 -11.60 -3.68
C CYS A 77 6.21 -12.54 -2.50
N LEU A 78 5.00 -13.08 -2.27
CA LEU A 78 4.72 -14.01 -1.17
C LEU A 78 5.57 -15.30 -1.22
N ARG A 79 6.14 -15.64 -2.38
CA ARG A 79 7.02 -16.80 -2.57
C ARG A 79 8.50 -16.47 -2.45
N MET A 80 8.84 -15.20 -2.30
CA MET A 80 10.21 -14.69 -2.33
C MET A 80 10.76 -14.40 -0.93
N ARG A 81 10.02 -14.82 0.10
CA ARG A 81 10.32 -14.64 1.53
C ARG A 81 10.74 -13.20 1.87
N PRO A 82 9.94 -12.18 1.54
CA PRO A 82 10.23 -10.81 1.94
C PRO A 82 10.02 -10.63 3.45
N GLU A 83 10.75 -9.72 4.07
CA GLU A 83 10.29 -9.13 5.33
C GLU A 83 9.25 -8.05 5.07
N ARG A 84 9.35 -7.30 3.96
CA ARG A 84 8.37 -6.26 3.58
C ARG A 84 8.07 -6.26 2.09
N ILE A 85 6.82 -5.97 1.77
CA ILE A 85 6.36 -5.71 0.40
C ILE A 85 5.97 -4.23 0.32
N ILE A 86 6.52 -3.53 -0.67
CA ILE A 86 6.21 -2.12 -0.91
C ILE A 86 5.61 -1.98 -2.29
N VAL A 87 4.36 -1.51 -2.35
CA VAL A 87 3.66 -1.27 -3.62
C VAL A 87 3.67 0.22 -3.92
N GLY A 88 4.32 0.60 -5.02
CA GLY A 88 4.49 2.00 -5.41
C GLY A 88 3.15 2.74 -5.52
N GLU A 89 2.17 2.12 -6.17
CA GLU A 89 0.80 2.60 -6.20
C GLU A 89 -0.19 1.44 -6.36
N VAL A 90 -1.23 1.45 -5.53
CA VAL A 90 -2.33 0.49 -5.56
C VAL A 90 -3.53 1.16 -6.21
N ARG A 91 -4.01 0.55 -7.29
CA ARG A 91 -5.07 1.07 -8.18
C ARG A 91 -6.22 0.08 -8.39
N GLY A 92 -6.05 -1.18 -7.99
CA GLY A 92 -7.01 -2.24 -8.28
C GLY A 92 -6.94 -3.45 -7.34
N PRO A 93 -7.31 -4.63 -7.84
CA PRO A 93 -7.49 -5.85 -7.04
C PRO A 93 -6.25 -6.33 -6.26
N GLU A 94 -5.05 -5.91 -6.64
CA GLU A 94 -3.81 -6.18 -5.91
C GLU A 94 -3.85 -5.70 -4.46
N VAL A 95 -4.73 -4.75 -4.12
CA VAL A 95 -4.92 -4.29 -2.74
C VAL A 95 -5.26 -5.45 -1.82
N PHE A 96 -6.05 -6.42 -2.29
CA PHE A 96 -6.43 -7.57 -1.49
C PHE A 96 -5.22 -8.44 -1.17
N ASP A 97 -4.39 -8.71 -2.18
CA ASP A 97 -3.19 -9.51 -2.03
C ASP A 97 -2.16 -8.79 -1.11
N LEU A 98 -2.08 -7.45 -1.18
CA LEU A 98 -1.24 -6.64 -0.28
C LEU A 98 -1.73 -6.69 1.17
N LEU A 99 -3.04 -6.51 1.41
CA LEU A 99 -3.61 -6.60 2.76
C LEU A 99 -3.42 -8.00 3.35
N GLN A 100 -3.61 -9.04 2.54
CA GLN A 100 -3.32 -10.41 2.97
C GLN A 100 -1.85 -10.56 3.37
N ALA A 101 -0.90 -9.99 2.62
CA ALA A 101 0.51 -10.02 2.99
C ALA A 101 0.77 -9.33 4.34
N MET A 102 0.21 -8.12 4.50
CA MET A 102 0.28 -7.31 5.71
C MET A 102 -0.24 -8.04 6.95
N ASN A 103 -1.27 -8.88 6.78
CA ASN A 103 -1.87 -9.67 7.86
C ASN A 103 -1.21 -11.06 8.05
N THR A 104 -0.29 -11.48 7.17
CA THR A 104 0.32 -12.82 7.17
C THR A 104 1.84 -12.79 7.29
N GLY A 105 2.36 -12.00 8.24
CA GLY A 105 3.77 -12.03 8.63
C GLY A 105 4.71 -11.22 7.74
N HIS A 106 4.16 -10.33 6.91
CA HIS A 106 4.93 -9.34 6.15
C HIS A 106 4.70 -7.92 6.71
N ASP A 107 4.68 -7.82 8.05
CA ASP A 107 4.44 -6.57 8.77
C ASP A 107 5.46 -5.51 8.37
N GLY A 108 5.05 -4.25 8.38
CA GLY A 108 5.87 -3.12 7.94
C GLY A 108 5.77 -2.84 6.44
N SER A 109 4.89 -3.57 5.75
CA SER A 109 4.59 -3.37 4.33
C SER A 109 3.91 -2.02 4.11
N MET A 110 4.10 -1.45 2.93
CA MET A 110 3.64 -0.10 2.62
C MET A 110 3.05 -0.01 1.23
N GLY A 111 2.08 0.86 1.05
CA GLY A 111 1.50 1.14 -0.26
C GLY A 111 1.08 2.59 -0.41
N THR A 112 0.98 3.09 -1.64
CA THR A 112 0.31 4.38 -1.89
C THR A 112 -1.05 4.20 -2.56
N ILE A 113 -2.02 5.02 -2.18
CA ILE A 113 -3.37 5.03 -2.75
C ILE A 113 -3.75 6.47 -3.09
N HIS A 114 -4.38 6.66 -4.24
CA HIS A 114 -4.98 7.95 -4.56
C HIS A 114 -6.31 8.14 -3.82
N SER A 115 -6.40 9.11 -2.90
CA SER A 115 -7.67 9.58 -2.34
C SER A 115 -7.53 11.01 -1.78
N ASN A 116 -8.64 11.67 -1.47
CA ASN A 116 -8.65 13.03 -0.90
C ASN A 116 -8.77 13.05 0.63
N SER A 117 -8.99 11.91 1.28
CA SER A 117 -9.06 11.80 2.74
C SER A 117 -8.78 10.37 3.23
N PRO A 118 -8.39 10.17 4.50
CA PRO A 118 -8.25 8.84 5.09
C PRO A 118 -9.53 8.00 4.97
N ARG A 119 -10.71 8.60 5.20
CA ARG A 119 -12.01 7.92 5.06
C ARG A 119 -12.27 7.49 3.62
N GLU A 120 -11.97 8.34 2.64
CA GLU A 120 -12.08 7.97 1.22
C GLU A 120 -11.08 6.87 0.86
N CYS A 121 -9.88 6.86 1.45
CA CYS A 121 -8.89 5.81 1.24
C CYS A 121 -9.46 4.42 1.60
N LEU A 122 -10.09 4.30 2.78
CA LEU A 122 -10.77 3.07 3.20
C LEU A 122 -11.86 2.63 2.21
N ASN A 123 -12.73 3.56 1.79
CA ASN A 123 -13.79 3.26 0.83
C ASN A 123 -13.24 2.79 -0.54
N ARG A 124 -12.11 3.37 -0.98
CA ARG A 124 -11.44 2.95 -2.20
C ARG A 124 -10.84 1.56 -2.08
N ILE A 125 -10.27 1.21 -0.94
CA ILE A 125 -9.79 -0.15 -0.66
C ILE A 125 -10.93 -1.15 -0.80
N GLU A 126 -12.09 -0.90 -0.16
CA GLU A 126 -13.28 -1.76 -0.30
C GLU A 126 -13.69 -1.92 -1.78
N SER A 127 -13.71 -0.80 -2.52
CA SER A 127 -14.08 -0.79 -3.94
C SER A 127 -13.09 -1.59 -4.81
N MET A 128 -11.78 -1.44 -4.57
CA MET A 128 -10.73 -2.15 -5.30
C MET A 128 -10.76 -3.66 -5.04
N ILE A 129 -11.11 -4.08 -3.82
CA ILE A 129 -11.34 -5.50 -3.50
C ILE A 129 -12.53 -6.02 -4.29
N ALA A 130 -13.64 -5.27 -4.37
CA ALA A 130 -14.81 -5.67 -5.14
C ALA A 130 -14.51 -5.82 -6.65
N MET A 131 -13.63 -4.98 -7.21
CA MET A 131 -13.16 -5.12 -8.60
C MET A 131 -12.44 -6.44 -8.87
N GLY A 132 -11.88 -7.07 -7.83
CA GLY A 132 -11.18 -8.36 -7.93
C GLY A 132 -12.09 -9.57 -8.17
N GLY A 133 -13.42 -9.38 -8.19
CA GLY A 133 -14.41 -10.44 -8.38
C GLY A 133 -14.63 -11.30 -7.13
N TYR A 134 -14.11 -10.88 -5.98
CA TYR A 134 -14.32 -11.57 -4.71
C TYR A 134 -15.76 -11.36 -4.22
N SER A 135 -16.48 -12.44 -3.96
CA SER A 135 -17.78 -12.38 -3.30
C SER A 135 -17.60 -12.54 -1.78
N LEU A 136 -17.04 -11.50 -1.16
CA LEU A 136 -16.88 -11.44 0.30
C LEU A 136 -17.99 -10.56 0.89
N PRO A 137 -18.58 -10.94 2.04
CA PRO A 137 -19.42 -10.03 2.80
C PRO A 137 -18.67 -8.74 3.12
N GLN A 138 -19.35 -7.59 3.04
CA GLN A 138 -18.73 -6.28 3.29
C GLN A 138 -18.01 -6.22 4.65
N ARG A 139 -18.61 -6.85 5.67
CA ARG A 139 -18.03 -6.97 7.00
C ARG A 139 -16.65 -7.65 6.99
N THR A 140 -16.51 -8.76 6.26
CA THR A 140 -15.24 -9.49 6.13
C THR A 140 -14.17 -8.64 5.44
N VAL A 141 -14.54 -7.87 4.44
CA VAL A 141 -13.61 -6.93 3.78
C VAL A 141 -13.09 -5.91 4.79
N ARG A 142 -13.97 -5.33 5.61
CA ARG A 142 -13.60 -4.37 6.65
C ARG A 142 -12.73 -4.98 7.74
N GLU A 143 -13.04 -6.20 8.16
CA GLU A 143 -12.23 -6.96 9.13
C GLU A 143 -10.80 -7.19 8.60
N ILE A 144 -10.65 -7.52 7.30
CA ILE A 144 -9.34 -7.63 6.65
C ILE A 144 -8.61 -6.28 6.67
N VAL A 145 -9.29 -5.19 6.28
CA VAL A 145 -8.69 -3.85 6.27
C VAL A 145 -8.18 -3.46 7.66
N VAL A 146 -9.00 -3.64 8.69
CA VAL A 146 -8.67 -3.32 10.08
C VAL A 146 -7.53 -4.19 10.62
N GLY A 147 -7.49 -5.48 10.28
CA GLY A 147 -6.40 -6.36 10.69
C GLY A 147 -5.08 -6.13 9.94
N SER A 148 -5.11 -5.39 8.82
CA SER A 148 -3.94 -5.27 7.93
C SER A 148 -3.28 -3.88 7.96
N ILE A 149 -4.03 -2.82 8.24
CA ILE A 149 -3.52 -1.44 8.16
C ILE A 149 -3.45 -0.87 9.57
N ASP A 150 -2.28 -0.39 9.96
CA ASP A 150 -2.12 0.31 11.24
C ASP A 150 -2.38 1.81 11.08
N VAL A 151 -1.77 2.42 10.04
CA VAL A 151 -1.77 3.87 9.87
C VAL A 151 -2.01 4.28 8.41
N ILE A 152 -2.85 5.29 8.22
CA ILE A 152 -3.02 6.02 6.97
C ILE A 152 -2.38 7.40 7.10
N ILE A 153 -1.41 7.71 6.23
CA ILE A 153 -0.78 9.05 6.19
C ILE A 153 -1.34 9.80 4.99
N GLN A 154 -2.09 10.88 5.24
CA GLN A 154 -2.70 11.69 4.18
C GLN A 154 -1.75 12.82 3.75
N ALA A 155 -1.24 12.73 2.53
CA ALA A 155 -0.51 13.79 1.86
C ALA A 155 -1.45 14.64 0.98
N ALA A 156 -1.24 15.96 0.98
CA ALA A 156 -1.97 16.90 0.14
C ALA A 156 -1.02 17.93 -0.50
N ARG A 157 -1.36 18.34 -1.74
CA ARG A 157 -0.79 19.53 -2.37
C ARG A 157 -1.76 20.69 -2.14
N LEU A 158 -1.33 21.71 -1.41
CA LEU A 158 -2.15 22.87 -1.10
C LEU A 158 -2.17 23.86 -2.28
N ARG A 159 -3.08 24.85 -2.21
CA ARG A 159 -3.26 25.86 -3.29
C ARG A 159 -2.03 26.72 -3.52
N ASP A 160 -1.20 26.91 -2.50
CA ASP A 160 0.10 27.59 -2.59
C ASP A 160 1.20 26.75 -3.24
N GLY A 161 0.87 25.53 -3.69
CA GLY A 161 1.79 24.58 -4.30
C GLY A 161 2.59 23.75 -3.30
N SER A 162 2.51 24.05 -2.00
CA SER A 162 3.22 23.33 -0.97
C SER A 162 2.63 21.92 -0.78
N ARG A 163 3.49 20.98 -0.35
CA ARG A 163 3.08 19.62 0.02
C ARG A 163 3.11 19.48 1.54
N ARG A 164 2.04 18.92 2.11
CA ARG A 164 1.88 18.74 3.56
C ARG A 164 1.26 17.38 3.85
N ILE A 165 1.67 16.80 4.98
CA ILE A 165 0.89 15.75 5.63
C ILE A 165 -0.23 16.46 6.38
N THR A 166 -1.49 16.14 6.08
CA THR A 166 -2.66 16.77 6.70
C THR A 166 -3.26 15.92 7.79
N HIS A 167 -3.12 14.61 7.72
CA HIS A 167 -3.62 13.65 8.72
C HIS A 167 -2.63 12.49 8.87
N ILE A 168 -2.53 11.97 10.09
CA ILE A 168 -1.92 10.67 10.40
C ILE A 168 -2.99 9.92 11.17
N THR A 169 -3.68 9.02 10.49
CA THR A 169 -4.89 8.39 11.01
C THR A 169 -4.59 6.94 11.36
N GLU A 170 -4.74 6.57 12.62
CA GLU A 170 -4.69 5.19 13.11
C GLU A 170 -6.00 4.46 12.79
N VAL A 171 -5.91 3.20 12.36
CA VAL A 171 -7.06 2.32 12.15
C VAL A 171 -7.19 1.43 13.39
N VAL A 172 -8.22 1.68 14.20
CA VAL A 172 -8.29 1.15 15.57
C VAL A 172 -9.10 -0.15 15.65
N GLY A 173 -10.15 -0.27 14.83
CA GLY A 173 -11.11 -1.36 14.99
C GLY A 173 -12.38 -1.18 14.17
N MET A 174 -13.43 -1.90 14.57
CA MET A 174 -14.77 -1.74 14.04
C MET A 174 -15.79 -1.53 15.17
N GLU A 175 -16.77 -0.65 14.95
CA GLU A 175 -17.98 -0.54 15.76
C GLU A 175 -19.18 -0.87 14.87
N GLY A 176 -19.87 -1.98 15.17
CA GLY A 176 -20.87 -2.54 14.26
C GLY A 176 -20.22 -2.91 12.92
N ASP A 177 -20.59 -2.19 11.86
CA ASP A 177 -20.05 -2.34 10.51
C ASP A 177 -19.16 -1.17 10.09
N VAL A 178 -18.87 -0.21 10.96
CA VAL A 178 -18.07 0.98 10.64
C VAL A 178 -16.64 0.80 11.11
N ILE A 179 -15.67 1.06 10.24
CA ILE A 179 -14.25 1.14 10.62
C ILE A 179 -14.04 2.40 11.46
N ILE A 180 -13.45 2.22 12.65
CA ILE A 180 -13.12 3.29 13.58
C ILE A 180 -11.67 3.73 13.35
N THR A 181 -11.48 5.04 13.36
CA THR A 181 -10.20 5.69 13.09
C THR A 181 -9.94 6.79 14.11
N GLN A 182 -8.67 7.03 14.44
CA GLN A 182 -8.23 8.09 15.34
C GLN A 182 -7.16 8.96 14.65
N ASP A 183 -7.25 10.27 14.77
CA ASP A 183 -6.29 11.25 14.21
C ASP A 183 -5.29 11.76 15.26
#